data_AF-F8GMG7-F1
#
_entry.id   AF-F8GMG7-F1
#
_cell.length_a   1.000
_cell.length_b   1.000
_cell.length_c   1.000
_cell.angle_alpha   90.00
_cell.angle_beta   90.00
_cell.angle_gamma   90.00
#
_symmetry.space_group_name_H-M   'P 1'
#
loop_
_entity.id
_entity.type
_entity.pdbx_description
1 polymer ?
#
loop_
_entity_poly.entity_id
_entity_poly.type
_entity_poly.pdbx_seq_one_letter_code
_entity_poly.pdbx_strand_id
1 'polypeptide(L)'
;MTALVEWTREHTCRLFPMSAEYHRSDGNQVQVSWQAEPAGSPGRCRLSAALQFDQSVIDAVYLADAAELARIGARLASVVSRRLAEDDIACLAGTALVIPVGEGLLSH
;
A
#
# COMPACT_ATOMS: atom_id res chain seq x y z
N MET A 1 5.46 -13.60 7.68
CA MET A 1 4.18 -12.95 7.29
C MET A 1 4.03 -11.52 7.77
N THR A 2 4.66 -11.09 8.86
CA THR A 2 4.88 -9.68 9.24
C THR A 2 5.82 -8.93 8.30
N ALA A 3 6.80 -9.63 7.69
CA ALA A 3 7.80 -9.03 6.80
C ALA A 3 7.19 -8.25 5.62
N LEU A 4 6.14 -8.77 4.98
CA LEU A 4 5.47 -8.09 3.87
C LEU A 4 4.81 -6.77 4.31
N VAL A 5 4.18 -6.76 5.48
CA VAL A 5 3.51 -5.56 6.03
C VAL A 5 4.53 -4.50 6.42
N GLU A 6 5.60 -4.91 7.12
CA GLU A 6 6.67 -4.01 7.53
C GLU A 6 7.44 -3.44 6.33
N TRP A 7 7.77 -4.28 5.35
CA TRP A 7 8.42 -3.84 4.11
C TRP A 7 7.52 -2.87 3.32
N THR A 8 6.23 -3.19 3.20
CA THR A 8 5.25 -2.29 2.55
C THR A 8 5.23 -0.94 3.28
N ARG A 9 5.12 -0.96 4.60
CA ARG A 9 5.12 0.25 5.44
C ARG A 9 6.40 1.05 5.26
N GLU A 10 7.56 0.41 5.31
CA GLU A 10 8.87 1.06 5.14
C GLU A 10 8.92 1.89 3.85
N HIS A 11 8.43 1.34 2.75
CA HIS A 11 8.52 1.97 1.43
C HIS A 11 7.36 2.91 1.10
N THR A 12 6.19 2.76 1.71
CA THR A 12 5.01 3.59 1.39
C THR A 12 4.60 4.55 2.50
N CYS A 13 5.19 4.50 3.71
CA CYS A 13 4.78 5.33 4.84
C CYS A 13 4.75 6.83 4.57
N ARG A 14 5.59 7.33 3.66
CA ARG A 14 5.63 8.75 3.29
C ARG A 14 4.51 9.17 2.34
N LEU A 15 3.81 8.21 1.72
CA LEU A 15 2.74 8.43 0.76
C LEU A 15 1.35 8.53 1.43
N PHE A 16 1.24 8.05 2.66
CA PHE A 16 0.00 8.07 3.42
C PHE A 16 0.11 9.01 4.64
N PRO A 17 -1.01 9.47 5.21
CA PRO A 17 -0.97 10.29 6.41
C PRO A 17 -0.31 9.59 7.59
N MET A 18 0.22 10.36 8.56
CA MET A 18 0.91 9.81 9.73
C MET A 18 0.02 8.88 10.58
N SER A 19 -1.30 9.05 10.53
CA SER A 19 -2.28 8.17 11.18
C SER A 19 -2.54 6.86 10.43
N ALA A 20 -1.81 6.57 9.35
CA ALA A 20 -2.04 5.39 8.54
C ALA A 20 -1.62 4.12 9.29
N GLU A 21 -2.54 3.16 9.32
CA GLU A 21 -2.34 1.84 9.88
C GLU A 21 -2.25 0.81 8.78
N TYR A 22 -1.27 -0.09 8.90
CA TYR A 22 -1.01 -1.15 7.95
C TYR A 22 -1.44 -2.47 8.56
N HIS A 23 -2.36 -3.15 7.90
CA HIS A 23 -2.89 -4.42 8.34
C HIS A 23 -2.80 -5.42 7.21
N ARG A 24 -2.55 -6.68 7.55
CA ARG A 24 -2.73 -7.74 6.58
C ARG A 24 -4.22 -7.96 6.36
N SER A 25 -4.64 -8.00 5.11
CA SER A 25 -5.97 -8.43 4.68
C SER A 25 -5.87 -9.76 3.93
N ASP A 26 -7.00 -10.32 3.52
CA ASP A 26 -7.13 -11.69 2.99
C ASP A 26 -6.01 -12.09 2.01
N GLY A 27 -5.37 -13.22 2.31
CA GLY A 27 -4.32 -13.85 1.49
C GLY A 27 -3.10 -12.95 1.28
N ASN A 28 -3.15 -12.21 0.18
CA ASN A 28 -2.04 -11.50 -0.46
C ASN A 28 -2.21 -9.97 -0.43
N GLN A 29 -3.01 -9.47 0.50
CA GLN A 29 -3.32 -8.04 0.58
C GLN A 29 -2.71 -7.38 1.81
N VAL A 30 -2.19 -6.17 1.63
CA VAL A 30 -1.88 -5.24 2.72
C VAL A 30 -2.84 -4.07 2.63
N GLN A 31 -3.71 -3.94 3.63
CA GLN A 31 -4.64 -2.83 3.74
C GLN A 31 -4.00 -1.69 4.53
N VAL A 32 -4.05 -0.49 3.95
CA VAL A 32 -3.62 0.75 4.57
C VAL A 32 -4.87 1.57 4.86
N SER A 33 -5.15 1.83 6.13
CA SER A 33 -6.31 2.62 6.56
C SER A 33 -5.86 3.93 7.20
N TRP A 34 -6.52 5.05 6.90
CA TRP A 34 -6.24 6.32 7.57
C TRP A 34 -7.51 7.14 7.74
N GLN A 35 -7.43 8.18 8.58
CA GLN A 35 -8.50 9.13 8.79
C GLN A 35 -8.23 10.38 7.96
N ALA A 36 -9.19 10.78 7.14
CA ALA A 36 -9.05 11.96 6.28
C ALA A 36 -9.24 13.28 7.05
N GLU A 37 -9.97 13.25 8.19
CA GLU A 37 -10.30 14.45 8.96
C GLU A 37 -9.89 14.36 10.44
N PRO A 38 -9.58 15.50 11.09
CA PRO A 38 -9.23 15.57 12.50
C PRO A 38 -10.39 15.17 13.43
N ALA A 39 -10.05 14.83 14.67
CA ALA A 39 -11.02 14.47 15.70
C ALA A 39 -12.01 15.64 15.93
N GLY A 40 -13.30 15.38 15.73
CA GLY A 40 -14.37 16.36 15.94
C GLY A 40 -15.05 16.87 14.66
N SER A 41 -14.55 16.54 13.47
CA SER A 41 -15.23 16.94 12.24
C SER A 41 -16.43 16.02 11.91
N PRO A 42 -17.54 16.58 11.43
CA PRO A 42 -18.75 15.82 11.08
C PRO A 42 -18.58 14.91 9.84
N GLY A 43 -17.45 15.01 9.12
CA GLY A 43 -17.13 14.25 7.90
C GLY A 43 -16.06 13.17 8.10
N ARG A 44 -15.95 12.56 9.30
CA ARG A 44 -14.92 11.56 9.62
C ARG A 44 -15.09 10.26 8.81
N CYS A 45 -14.68 10.27 7.55
CA CYS A 45 -14.63 9.10 6.69
C CYS A 45 -13.31 8.36 6.91
N ARG A 46 -13.40 7.07 7.25
CA ARG A 46 -12.24 6.17 7.24
C ARG A 46 -11.95 5.82 5.79
N LEU A 47 -10.80 6.26 5.29
CA LEU A 47 -10.31 5.88 3.98
C LEU A 47 -9.45 4.64 4.10
N SER A 48 -9.44 3.81 3.06
CA SER A 48 -8.51 2.70 2.98
C SER A 48 -8.07 2.41 1.55
N ALA A 49 -6.85 1.93 1.42
CA ALA A 49 -6.31 1.37 0.20
C ALA A 49 -5.90 -0.08 0.47
N ALA A 50 -6.19 -0.99 -0.47
CA ALA A 50 -5.77 -2.38 -0.41
C ALA A 50 -4.69 -2.60 -1.47
N LEU A 51 -3.45 -2.82 -1.04
CA LEU A 51 -2.36 -3.21 -1.93
C LEU A 51 -2.46 -4.72 -2.12
N GLN A 52 -2.81 -5.15 -3.34
CA GLN A 52 -3.00 -6.54 -3.68
C GLN A 52 -1.77 -7.07 -4.40
N PHE A 53 -1.02 -7.94 -3.72
CA PHE A 53 0.24 -8.48 -4.22
C PHE A 53 0.05 -9.77 -5.01
N ASP A 54 0.73 -9.88 -6.15
CA ASP A 54 0.90 -11.17 -6.82
C ASP A 54 1.80 -12.08 -5.98
N GLN A 55 1.57 -13.40 -6.04
CA GLN A 55 2.37 -14.36 -5.27
C GLN A 55 3.87 -14.27 -5.61
N SER A 56 4.22 -13.98 -6.86
CA SER A 56 5.60 -13.79 -7.29
C SER A 56 6.29 -12.60 -6.60
N VAL A 57 5.56 -11.51 -6.34
CA VAL A 57 6.08 -10.35 -5.59
C VAL A 57 6.26 -10.71 -4.12
N ILE A 58 5.33 -11.48 -3.55
CA ILE A 58 5.44 -11.96 -2.17
C ILE A 58 6.69 -12.83 -2.04
N ASP A 59 6.86 -13.82 -2.92
CA ASP A 59 8.01 -14.71 -2.91
C ASP A 59 9.32 -13.94 -3.09
N ALA A 60 9.35 -12.95 -3.98
CA ALA A 60 10.50 -12.06 -4.15
C ALA A 60 10.82 -11.30 -2.84
N VAL A 61 9.83 -10.74 -2.14
CA VAL A 61 10.08 -10.05 -0.86
C VAL A 61 10.62 -10.98 0.22
N TYR A 62 10.32 -12.28 0.18
CA TYR A 62 10.86 -13.25 1.14
C TYR A 62 12.26 -13.77 0.79
N LEU A 63 12.63 -13.75 -0.48
CA LEU A 63 13.85 -14.40 -0.99
C LEU A 63 14.94 -13.41 -1.42
N ALA A 64 14.56 -12.16 -1.71
CA ALA A 64 15.45 -11.11 -2.20
C ALA A 64 16.46 -10.66 -1.14
N ASP A 65 17.62 -10.20 -1.62
CA ASP A 65 18.58 -9.51 -0.76
C ASP A 65 18.13 -8.08 -0.42
N ALA A 66 18.84 -7.42 0.50
CA ALA A 66 18.48 -6.07 0.94
C ALA A 66 18.50 -5.02 -0.19
N ALA A 67 19.37 -5.17 -1.20
CA ALA A 67 19.45 -4.25 -2.32
C ALA A 67 18.31 -4.45 -3.33
N GLU A 68 17.92 -5.70 -3.56
CA GLU A 68 16.73 -6.07 -4.33
C GLU A 68 15.46 -5.60 -3.64
N LEU A 69 15.33 -5.81 -2.33
CA LEU A 69 14.19 -5.30 -1.54
C LEU A 69 14.03 -3.79 -1.64
N ALA A 70 15.12 -3.03 -1.56
CA ALA A 70 15.10 -1.59 -1.72
C ALA A 70 14.67 -1.15 -3.12
N ARG A 71 15.11 -1.88 -4.17
CA ARG A 71 14.73 -1.60 -5.57
C ARG A 71 13.26 -1.89 -5.83
N ILE A 72 12.77 -3.05 -5.40
CA ILE A 72 11.35 -3.43 -5.50
C ILE A 72 10.51 -2.44 -4.69
N GLY A 73 10.98 -2.05 -3.50
CA GLY A 73 10.31 -1.10 -2.61
C GLY A 73 10.20 0.31 -3.20
N ALA A 74 11.26 0.81 -3.84
CA ALA A 74 11.22 2.10 -4.54
C ALA A 74 10.19 2.10 -5.69
N ARG A 75 10.10 0.99 -6.43
CA ARG A 75 9.09 0.82 -7.48
C ARG A 75 7.68 0.73 -6.90
N LEU A 76 7.50 0.07 -5.76
CA LEU A 76 6.23 0.02 -5.06
C LEU A 76 5.75 1.43 -4.71
N ALA A 77 6.63 2.24 -4.12
CA ALA A 77 6.32 3.62 -3.78
C ALA A 77 5.90 4.43 -5.02
N SER A 78 6.55 4.23 -6.17
CA SER A 78 6.17 4.89 -7.42
C SER A 78 4.79 4.45 -7.92
N VAL A 79 4.48 3.14 -7.88
CA VAL A 79 3.16 2.60 -8.28
C VAL A 79 2.06 3.17 -7.39
N VAL A 80 2.26 3.13 -6.06
CA VAL A 80 1.29 3.64 -5.09
C VAL A 80 1.08 5.13 -5.26
N SER A 81 2.16 5.92 -5.41
CA SER A 81 2.07 7.36 -5.63
C SER A 81 1.28 7.72 -6.89
N ARG A 82 1.56 7.04 -8.02
CA ARG A 82 0.82 7.23 -9.26
C ARG A 82 -0.66 6.88 -9.11
N ARG A 83 -0.97 5.77 -8.45
CA ARG A 83 -2.38 5.36 -8.23
C ARG A 83 -3.12 6.33 -7.32
N LEU A 84 -2.49 6.80 -6.23
CA LEU A 84 -3.10 7.82 -5.37
C LEU A 84 -3.38 9.12 -6.11
N ALA A 85 -2.51 9.53 -7.05
CA ALA A 85 -2.73 10.71 -7.89
C ALA A 85 -3.79 10.50 -8.99
N GLU A 86 -3.90 9.30 -9.55
CA GLU A 86 -4.94 8.95 -10.54
C GLU A 86 -6.33 8.85 -9.91
N ASP A 87 -6.43 8.47 -8.64
CA ASP A 87 -7.68 8.20 -7.89
C ASP A 87 -8.09 9.30 -6.90
N ASP A 88 -7.81 10.57 -7.21
CA ASP A 88 -8.34 11.74 -6.46
C ASP A 88 -9.89 11.76 -6.38
N ILE A 89 -10.60 10.91 -7.14
CA ILE A 89 -12.06 10.97 -7.35
C ILE A 89 -12.82 9.79 -6.69
N ALA A 90 -12.21 8.63 -6.42
CA ALA A 90 -12.92 7.44 -5.91
C ALA A 90 -13.10 7.38 -4.38
N CYS A 91 -12.46 8.27 -3.62
CA CYS A 91 -12.49 8.29 -2.14
C CYS A 91 -13.86 8.64 -1.52
N LEU A 92 -14.89 8.95 -2.32
CA LEU A 92 -16.20 9.40 -1.82
C LEU A 92 -17.21 8.27 -1.54
N ALA A 93 -16.94 7.03 -1.95
CA ALA A 93 -17.93 5.94 -1.89
C ALA A 93 -17.74 4.93 -0.73
N GLY A 94 -16.73 5.09 0.13
CA GLY A 94 -16.47 4.17 1.24
C GLY A 94 -15.91 2.79 0.84
N THR A 95 -15.63 2.57 -0.44
CA THR A 95 -14.92 1.40 -0.96
C THR A 95 -13.40 1.62 -0.88
N ALA A 96 -12.67 0.60 -0.43
CA ALA A 96 -11.21 0.65 -0.39
C ALA A 96 -10.63 0.75 -1.82
N LEU A 97 -9.70 1.67 -2.03
CA LEU A 97 -8.96 1.75 -3.31
C LEU A 97 -8.08 0.51 -3.46
N VAL A 98 -8.36 -0.35 -4.45
CA VAL A 98 -7.54 -1.53 -4.70
C VAL A 98 -6.39 -1.17 -5.64
N ILE A 99 -5.16 -1.27 -5.15
CA ILE A 99 -3.93 -1.04 -5.91
C ILE A 99 -3.36 -2.42 -6.28
N PRO A 100 -3.39 -2.83 -7.56
CA PRO A 100 -2.76 -4.06 -7.99
C PRO A 100 -1.23 -3.91 -8.00
N VAL A 101 -0.56 -4.83 -7.32
CA VAL A 101 0.88 -4.86 -7.08
C VAL A 101 1.44 -6.16 -7.67
N GLY A 102 1.59 -6.17 -8.99
CA GLY A 102 1.93 -7.37 -9.75
C GLY A 102 3.36 -7.41 -10.29
N GLU A 103 3.59 -8.35 -11.22
CA GLU A 103 4.91 -8.65 -11.81
C GLU A 103 5.64 -7.45 -12.43
N GLY A 104 4.93 -6.37 -12.80
CA GLY A 104 5.55 -5.11 -13.24
C GLY A 104 6.48 -4.47 -12.21
N LEU A 105 6.46 -4.92 -10.95
CA LEU A 105 7.45 -4.55 -9.93
C LEU A 105 8.78 -5.29 -10.07
N LEU A 106 8.72 -6.51 -10.60
CA LEU A 106 9.85 -7.42 -10.75
C LEU A 106 10.55 -7.27 -12.11
N SER A 107 9.95 -6.55 -13.06
CA SER A 107 10.58 -6.29 -14.37
C SER A 107 11.88 -5.52 -14.22
N HIS A 108 13.01 -6.04 -14.71
CA HIS A 108 14.32 -5.42 -14.58
C HIS A 108 14.43 -4.04 -15.23
#